data_AF-A0A1K2E1A5-F1
#
_entry.id   AF-A0A1K2E1A5-F1
#
_cell.length_a   1.000
_cell.length_b   1.000
_cell.length_c   1.000
_cell.angle_alpha   90.00
_cell.angle_beta   90.00
_cell.angle_gamma   90.00
#
_symmetry.space_group_name_H-M   'P 1'
#
loop_
_entity.id
_entity.type
_entity.pdbx_description
1 polymer ?
#
loop_
_entity_poly.entity_id
_entity_poly.type
_entity_poly.pdbx_seq_one_letter_code
_entity_poly.pdbx_strand_id
1 'polypeptide(L)' 'MVDWFDRAQELEQRQRDQAIQAQLRQPRPVGPSLTHCQDCDNEIPAARRALGGMTRCVPCQSGHEKSKRT' A
#
# COMPACT_ATOMS: atom_id res chain seq x y z
N MET A 1 6.00 -18.15 36.38
CA MET A 1 4.76 -17.38 36.59
C MET A 1 4.80 -16.29 35.55
N VAL A 2 3.88 -16.32 34.59
CA VAL A 2 3.82 -15.31 33.52
C VAL A 2 3.25 -14.04 34.15
N ASP A 3 3.98 -12.94 34.05
CA ASP A 3 3.54 -11.68 34.65
C ASP A 3 2.69 -10.84 33.67
N TRP A 4 2.34 -9.63 34.08
CA TRP A 4 1.55 -8.73 33.24
C TRP A 4 2.37 -8.12 32.09
N PHE A 5 3.70 -7.97 32.26
CA PHE A 5 4.60 -7.48 31.23
C PHE A 5 4.77 -8.52 30.13
N ASP A 6 4.98 -9.79 30.49
CA ASP A 6 5.05 -10.92 29.56
C ASP A 6 3.77 -10.97 28.68
N ARG A 7 2.59 -10.82 29.30
CA ARG A 7 1.30 -10.76 28.58
C ARG A 7 1.16 -9.52 27.70
N ALA A 8 1.61 -8.36 28.16
CA ALA A 8 1.58 -7.14 27.38
C ALA A 8 2.47 -7.25 26.13
N GLN A 9 3.68 -7.82 26.29
CA GLN A 9 4.60 -8.07 25.18
C GLN A 9 4.01 -9.05 24.16
N GLU A 10 3.39 -10.14 24.61
CA GLU A 10 2.76 -11.11 23.71
C GLU A 10 1.62 -10.48 22.89
N LEU A 11 0.80 -9.62 23.51
CA LEU A 11 -0.23 -8.86 22.81
C LEU A 11 0.36 -7.91 21.77
N GLU A 12 1.41 -7.19 22.10
CA GLU A 12 2.06 -6.25 21.18
C GLU A 12 2.67 -6.98 19.97
N GLN A 13 3.35 -8.10 20.20
CA GLN A 13 3.89 -8.93 19.11
C GLN A 13 2.77 -9.44 18.21
N ARG A 14 1.69 -9.96 18.80
CA ARG A 14 0.55 -10.43 18.01
C ARG A 14 -0.07 -9.32 17.16
N GLN A 15 -0.25 -8.12 17.72
CA GLN A 15 -0.79 -6.98 16.97
C GLN A 15 0.15 -6.55 15.85
N ARG A 16 1.47 -6.55 16.11
CA ARG A 16 2.49 -6.23 15.11
C ARG A 16 2.46 -7.22 13.94
N ASP A 17 2.45 -8.52 14.23
CA ASP A 17 2.37 -9.56 13.21
C ASP A 17 1.07 -9.45 12.39
N GLN A 18 -0.06 -9.20 13.06
CA GLN A 18 -1.34 -8.98 12.37
C GLN A 18 -1.29 -7.79 11.42
N ALA A 19 -0.71 -6.66 11.84
CA ALA A 19 -0.55 -5.49 11.00
C ALA A 19 0.36 -5.74 9.79
N ILE A 20 1.48 -6.45 9.99
CA ILE A 20 2.40 -6.83 8.90
C ILE A 20 1.68 -7.74 7.90
N GLN A 21 0.98 -8.77 8.39
CA GLN A 21 0.24 -9.70 7.54
C GLN A 21 -0.89 -9.00 6.76
N ALA A 22 -1.61 -8.07 7.40
CA ALA A 22 -2.62 -7.26 6.73
C ALA A 22 -2.02 -6.42 5.60
N GLN A 23 -0.86 -5.80 5.82
CA GLN A 23 -0.15 -5.01 4.80
C GLN A 23 0.36 -5.89 3.63
N LEU A 24 0.87 -7.09 3.92
CA LEU A 24 1.35 -8.03 2.91
C LEU A 24 0.22 -8.58 2.03
N ARG A 25 -0.99 -8.72 2.60
CA ARG A 25 -2.19 -9.18 1.88
C ARG A 25 -2.82 -8.10 1.01
N GLN A 26 -2.39 -6.84 1.10
CA GLN A 26 -2.96 -5.80 0.25
C GLN A 26 -2.65 -6.09 -1.23
N PRO A 27 -3.65 -5.96 -2.12
CA PRO A 27 -3.46 -6.21 -3.54
C PRO A 27 -2.43 -5.24 -4.08
N ARG A 28 -1.30 -5.78 -4.54
CA ARG A 28 -0.30 -4.99 -5.26
C ARG A 28 -0.69 -4.93 -6.72
N PRO A 29 -0.50 -3.77 -7.37
CA PRO A 29 -0.68 -3.69 -8.81
C PRO A 29 0.27 -4.69 -9.49
N VAL A 30 -0.31 -5.62 -10.24
CA VAL A 30 0.39 -6.65 -11.01
C VAL A 30 0.03 -6.52 -12.48
N GLY A 31 1.02 -6.66 -13.36
CA GLY A 31 0.84 -6.58 -14.83
C GLY A 31 1.52 -5.37 -15.48
N PRO A 32 1.27 -5.14 -16.78
CA PRO A 32 1.84 -4.01 -17.50
C PRO A 32 1.24 -2.68 -17.01
N SER A 33 2.07 -1.64 -16.94
CA SER A 33 1.62 -0.29 -16.61
C SER A 33 0.85 0.36 -17.77
N LEU A 34 -0.15 1.18 -17.46
CA LEU A 34 -0.85 1.99 -18.46
C LEU A 34 0.06 3.09 -19.00
N THR A 35 -0.19 3.50 -20.24
CA THR A 35 0.48 4.64 -20.88
C THR A 35 -0.09 5.97 -20.39
N HIS A 36 -1.39 6.03 -20.13
CA HIS A 36 -2.12 7.22 -19.69
C HIS A 36 -2.81 6.97 -18.35
N CYS A 37 -2.95 8.03 -17.55
CA CYS A 37 -3.60 8.00 -16.25
C CYS A 37 -5.11 7.86 -16.39
N GLN A 38 -5.73 6.95 -15.63
CA GLN A 38 -7.19 6.75 -15.67
C GLN A 38 -8.03 7.93 -15.17
N ASP A 39 -7.50 8.80 -14.31
CA ASP A 39 -8.28 9.92 -13.74
C ASP A 39 -8.13 11.23 -14.51
N CYS A 40 -6.96 11.48 -15.10
CA CYS A 40 -6.63 12.77 -15.71
C CYS A 40 -6.11 12.68 -17.15
N ASP A 41 -6.07 11.48 -17.72
CA ASP A 41 -5.61 11.16 -19.08
C ASP A 41 -4.16 11.56 -19.42
N ASN A 42 -3.43 12.18 -18.48
CA ASN A 42 -2.04 12.55 -18.67
C ASN A 42 -1.12 11.34 -18.82
N GLU A 43 -0.04 11.50 -19.58
CA GLU A 43 0.99 10.47 -19.74
C GLU A 43 1.59 10.06 -18.38
N ILE A 44 1.67 8.75 -18.15
CA ILE A 44 2.36 8.22 -16.97
C ILE A 44 3.87 8.24 -17.27
N PRO A 45 4.73 8.80 -16.41
CA PRO A 45 6.17 8.83 -16.65
C PRO A 45 6.76 7.42 -16.84
N ALA A 46 7.73 7.27 -17.76
CA ALA A 46 8.35 5.99 -18.07
C ALA A 46 9.00 5.32 -16.83
N ALA A 47 9.63 6.11 -15.97
CA ALA A 47 10.21 5.63 -14.70
C ALA A 47 9.17 4.94 -13.80
N ARG A 48 7.93 5.44 -13.80
CA ARG A 48 6.82 4.84 -13.05
C ARG A 48 6.27 3.61 -13.77
N ARG A 49 6.16 3.66 -15.10
CA ARG A 49 5.74 2.50 -15.90
C ARG A 49 6.67 1.29 -15.73
N ALA A 50 7.97 1.51 -15.56
CA ALA A 50 8.97 0.47 -15.33
C ALA A 50 8.74 -0.35 -14.04
N LEU A 51 8.04 0.21 -13.05
CA LEU A 51 7.70 -0.48 -11.80
C LEU A 51 6.59 -1.54 -11.99
N GLY A 52 5.84 -1.46 -13.08
CA GLY A 52 4.74 -2.39 -13.37
C GLY A 52 3.42 -2.04 -12.66
N GLY A 53 2.32 -2.39 -13.32
CA GLY A 53 0.95 -2.32 -12.78
C GLY A 53 0.42 -0.91 -12.48
N MET A 54 1.09 0.15 -12.95
CA MET A 54 0.68 1.53 -12.64
C MET A 54 -0.50 1.95 -13.51
N THR A 55 -1.64 2.27 -12.87
CA THR A 55 -2.86 2.74 -13.56
C THR A 55 -3.10 4.24 -13.44
N ARG A 56 -2.45 4.89 -12.47
CA ARG A 56 -2.60 6.33 -12.17
C ARG A 56 -1.24 7.02 -12.10
N CYS A 57 -1.20 8.30 -12.48
CA CYS A 57 -0.02 9.15 -12.31
C CYS A 57 0.22 9.47 -10.82
N VAL A 58 1.42 9.99 -10.50
CA VAL A 58 1.84 10.33 -9.12
C VAL A 58 0.83 11.22 -8.38
N PRO A 59 0.38 12.37 -8.93
CA PRO A 59 -0.53 13.26 -8.20
C PRO A 59 -1.90 12.62 -7.95
N CYS A 60 -2.46 11.93 -8.93
CA CYS A 60 -3.75 11.25 -8.79
C CYS A 60 -3.68 10.10 -7.77
N GLN A 61 -2.60 9.30 -7.79
CA GLN A 61 -2.40 8.25 -6.80
C GLN A 61 -2.28 8.84 -5.38
N SER A 62 -1.49 9.91 -5.22
CA SER A 62 -1.31 10.57 -3.93
C SER A 62 -2.62 11.13 -3.39
N GLY A 63 -3.46 11.71 -4.26
CA GLY A 63 -4.79 12.20 -3.90
C GLY A 63 -5.72 11.08 -3.47
N HIS A 64 -5.74 9.97 -4.21
CA HIS A 64 -6.55 8.80 -3.91
C HIS A 64 -6.14 8.14 -2.58
N GLU A 65 -4.84 8.03 -2.29
CA GLU A 65 -4.34 7.51 -1.02
C GLU A 65 -4.68 8.43 0.16
N LYS A 66 -4.57 9.75 -0.02
CA LYS A 66 -5.01 10.73 1.00
C LYS A 66 -6.50 10.61 1.29
N SER A 67 -7.33 10.46 0.25
CA SER A 67 -8.77 10.29 0.40
C SER A 67 -9.14 8.98 1.12
N LYS A 68 -8.33 7.93 1.01
CA LYS A 68 -8.55 6.66 1.73
C LYS A 68 -8.13 6.69 3.19
N ARG A 69 -7.35 7.70 3.59
CA ARG A 69 -6.84 7.87 4.95
C ARG A 69 -7.75 8.72 5.83
N THR A 70 -8.61 9.53 5.23
CA THR A 70 -9.69 10.29 5.90
C THR A 70 -10.90 9.40 6.10
#